data_AF-A0A0G3H988-F1
#
_entry.id   AF-A0A0G3H988-F1
#
_cell.length_a   1.000
_cell.length_b   1.000
_cell.length_c   1.000
_cell.angle_alpha   90.00
_cell.angle_beta   90.00
_cell.angle_gamma   90.00
#
_symmetry.space_group_name_H-M   'P 1'
#
loop_
_entity.id
_entity.type
_entity.pdbx_description
1 polymer ?
#
loop_
_entity_poly.entity_id
_entity_poly.type
_entity_poly.pdbx_seq_one_letter_code
_entity_poly.pdbx_strand_id
1 'polypeptide(L)'
;MFESIGWLEIFTLLVVALIVIGPERLPGLIEDIRAAIFAARRAIDNAKKELNGELGAEFEEFRKPIEQVASYTRMGPRAAITKALFDGDEEFLDDFDPRKMMQDDPRRPATRPAPKPTPNPTQQQPPNNDGGDSGDGGRPGGFSWADIT
;
A
#
# COMPACT_ATOMS: atom_id res chain seq x y z
N MET A 1 7.94 -0.86 -1.90
CA MET A 1 7.09 -0.45 -0.75
C MET A 1 6.32 0.90 -0.94
N PHE A 2 6.45 1.66 -2.06
CA PHE A 2 5.96 3.06 -2.33
C PHE A 2 5.09 2.93 -3.58
N GLU A 3 5.40 1.95 -4.46
CA GLU A 3 4.36 1.28 -5.24
C GLU A 3 3.25 0.68 -4.36
N SER A 4 3.56 0.41 -3.08
CA SER A 4 2.58 0.01 -2.06
C SER A 4 1.90 1.21 -1.39
N ILE A 5 2.41 2.43 -1.61
CA ILE A 5 1.71 3.65 -1.21
C ILE A 5 0.71 3.90 -2.35
N GLY A 6 -0.53 3.51 -2.09
CA GLY A 6 -1.62 3.84 -2.96
C GLY A 6 -1.91 5.34 -2.90
N TRP A 7 -2.74 5.78 -3.85
CA TRP A 7 -3.30 7.12 -3.83
C TRP A 7 -4.05 7.44 -2.54
N LEU A 8 -4.62 6.41 -1.89
CA LEU A 8 -5.34 6.54 -0.62
C LEU A 8 -4.42 6.92 0.54
N GLU A 9 -3.22 6.34 0.61
CA GLU A 9 -2.22 6.65 1.63
C GLU A 9 -1.71 8.08 1.46
N ILE A 10 -1.46 8.52 0.21
CA ILE A 10 -1.07 9.91 -0.08
C ILE A 10 -2.17 10.87 0.38
N PHE A 11 -3.43 10.57 0.08
CA PHE A 11 -4.56 11.36 0.51
C PHE A 11 -4.65 11.43 2.04
N THR A 12 -4.46 10.30 2.72
CA THR A 12 -4.46 10.21 4.19
C THR A 12 -3.37 11.09 4.79
N LEU A 13 -2.15 11.05 4.25
CA LEU A 13 -1.05 11.93 4.69
C LEU A 13 -1.37 13.41 4.46
N LEU A 14 -2.01 13.74 3.34
CA LEU A 14 -2.46 15.11 3.07
C LEU A 14 -3.46 15.58 4.11
N VAL A 15 -4.45 14.77 4.45
CA VAL A 15 -5.45 15.08 5.49
C VAL A 15 -4.78 15.26 6.85
N VAL A 16 -3.87 14.35 7.23
CA VAL A 16 -3.12 14.47 8.48
C VAL A 16 -2.31 15.75 8.51
N ALA A 17 -1.59 16.08 7.43
CA ALA A 17 -0.83 17.32 7.33
C ALA A 17 -1.72 18.56 7.44
N LEU A 18 -2.89 18.56 6.79
CA LEU A 18 -3.89 19.64 6.89
C LEU A 18 -4.44 19.79 8.30
N ILE A 19 -4.65 18.70 9.05
CA ILE A 19 -5.13 18.77 10.44
C ILE A 19 -4.05 19.29 11.38
N VAL A 20 -2.82 18.77 11.26
CA VAL A 20 -1.70 19.12 12.16
C VAL A 20 -1.24 20.56 11.95
N ILE A 21 -1.05 20.96 10.69
CA ILE A 21 -0.53 22.29 10.33
C ILE A 21 -1.68 23.30 10.24
N GLY A 22 -2.85 22.86 9.79
CA GLY A 22 -3.98 23.71 9.42
C GLY A 22 -3.99 24.04 7.92
N PRO A 23 -5.17 24.03 7.26
CA PRO A 23 -5.29 24.32 5.83
C PRO A 23 -4.88 25.76 5.48
N GLU A 24 -5.02 26.70 6.42
CA GLU A 24 -4.67 28.11 6.23
C GLU A 24 -3.16 28.37 6.28
N ARG A 25 -2.40 27.50 6.97
CA ARG A 25 -0.96 27.70 7.22
C ARG A 25 -0.07 26.92 6.26
N LEU A 26 -0.56 25.80 5.73
CA LEU A 26 0.13 25.01 4.72
C LEU A 26 0.58 25.81 3.48
N PRO A 27 -0.27 26.66 2.84
CA PRO A 27 0.16 27.43 1.67
C PRO A 27 1.29 28.40 2.00
N GLY A 28 1.21 29.10 3.14
CA GLY A 28 2.28 30.00 3.60
C GLY A 28 3.59 29.26 3.87
N LEU A 29 3.54 28.08 4.51
CA LEU A 29 4.73 27.26 4.76
C LEU A 29 5.40 26.79 3.46
N ILE A 30 4.61 26.42 2.44
CA ILE A 30 5.13 26.02 1.14
C ILE A 30 5.84 27.21 0.47
N GLU A 31 5.28 28.41 0.56
CA GLU A 31 5.90 29.64 0.06
C GLU A 31 7.23 29.91 0.74
N ASP A 32 7.29 29.80 2.08
CA ASP A 32 8.51 29.99 2.87
C ASP A 32 9.59 28.97 2.50
N ILE A 33 9.23 27.68 2.44
CA ILE A 33 10.16 26.61 2.05
C ILE A 33 10.67 26.85 0.62
N ARG A 34 9.79 27.22 -0.31
CA ARG A 34 10.17 27.49 -1.69
C ARG A 34 11.13 28.68 -1.79
N ALA A 35 10.84 29.75 -1.06
CA ALA A 35 11.70 30.93 -0.99
C ALA A 35 13.07 30.58 -0.40
N ALA A 36 13.10 29.81 0.69
CA ALA A 36 14.32 29.33 1.33
C ALA A 36 15.17 28.48 0.37
N ILE A 37 14.56 27.53 -0.35
CA ILE A 37 15.26 26.71 -1.35
C ILE A 37 15.84 27.58 -2.46
N PHE A 38 15.08 28.56 -2.95
CA PHE A 38 15.54 29.45 -4.02
C PHE A 38 16.71 30.33 -3.54
N ALA A 39 16.61 30.87 -2.33
CA ALA A 39 17.68 31.64 -1.71
C ALA A 39 18.93 30.79 -1.51
N ALA A 40 18.79 29.56 -1.00
CA ALA A 40 19.89 28.63 -0.82
C ALA A 40 20.59 28.29 -2.15
N ARG A 41 19.82 27.98 -3.20
CA ARG A 41 20.38 27.75 -4.55
C ARG A 41 21.17 28.96 -5.04
N ARG A 42 20.61 30.16 -4.92
CA ARG A 42 21.26 31.39 -5.35
C ARG A 42 22.53 31.69 -4.54
N ALA A 43 22.52 31.42 -3.23
CA ALA A 43 23.68 31.56 -2.37
C ALA A 43 24.80 30.59 -2.76
N ILE A 44 24.47 29.33 -3.03
CA ILE A 44 25.42 28.32 -3.52
C ILE A 44 25.99 28.72 -4.88
N ASP A 45 25.17 29.18 -5.81
CA ASP A 45 25.63 29.61 -7.14
C ASP A 45 26.57 30.83 -7.06
N ASN A 46 26.30 31.76 -6.15
CA ASN A 46 27.17 32.92 -5.90
C ASN A 46 28.48 32.49 -5.24
N ALA A 47 28.43 31.68 -4.17
CA ALA A 47 29.61 31.15 -3.51
C ALA A 47 30.48 30.34 -4.47
N LYS A 48 29.87 29.51 -5.34
CA LYS A 48 30.61 28.75 -6.35
C LYS A 48 31.33 29.66 -7.35
N LYS A 49 30.75 30.81 -7.71
CA LYS A 49 31.41 31.79 -8.60
C LYS A 49 32.62 32.44 -7.93
N GLU A 50 32.55 32.72 -6.63
CA GLU A 50 33.66 33.26 -5.85
C GLU A 50 34.74 32.19 -5.62
N LEU A 51 34.35 30.97 -5.25
CA LEU A 51 35.23 29.86 -4.90
C LEU A 51 35.92 29.21 -6.10
N ASN A 52 35.30 29.17 -7.29
CA ASN A 52 35.96 28.71 -8.52
C ASN A 52 37.19 29.58 -8.88
N GLY A 53 37.30 30.79 -8.32
CA GLY A 53 38.45 31.67 -8.51
C GLY A 53 39.64 31.34 -7.60
N GLU A 54 39.41 30.75 -6.42
CA GLU A 54 40.46 30.62 -5.38
C GLU A 54 40.63 29.21 -4.76
N LEU A 55 39.62 28.33 -4.77
CA LEU A 55 39.61 27.06 -4.01
C LEU A 55 39.37 25.81 -4.86
N GLY A 56 39.98 25.73 -6.05
CA GLY A 56 39.84 24.57 -6.94
C GLY A 56 40.32 23.23 -6.36
N ALA A 57 41.35 23.24 -5.51
CA ALA A 57 41.93 22.03 -4.91
C ALA A 57 41.12 21.52 -3.69
N GLU A 58 40.60 22.42 -2.85
CA GLU A 58 39.81 22.04 -1.67
C GLU A 58 38.42 21.50 -2.07
N PHE A 59 37.83 22.01 -3.16
CA PHE A 59 36.56 21.50 -3.67
C PHE A 59 36.63 20.04 -4.15
N GLU A 60 37.82 19.58 -4.54
CA GLU A 60 38.05 18.21 -5.01
C GLU A 60 37.91 17.19 -3.86
N GLU A 61 38.27 17.57 -2.64
CA GLU A 61 38.08 16.76 -1.43
C GLU A 61 36.61 16.65 -1.04
N PHE A 62 35.82 17.72 -1.20
CA PHE A 62 34.37 17.71 -0.98
C PHE A 62 33.58 17.03 -2.11
N ARG A 63 34.16 16.89 -3.30
CA ARG A 63 33.50 16.21 -4.42
C ARG A 63 33.23 14.73 -4.12
N LYS A 64 34.16 14.04 -3.45
CA LYS A 64 34.00 12.62 -3.05
C LYS A 64 32.78 12.38 -2.14
N PRO A 65 32.59 13.09 -1.02
CA PRO A 65 31.41 12.92 -0.19
C PRO A 65 30.13 13.38 -0.87
N ILE A 66 30.18 14.42 -1.72
CA ILE A 66 29.00 14.86 -2.49
C ILE A 66 28.59 13.79 -3.53
N GLU A 67 29.54 13.14 -4.20
CA GLU A 67 29.26 12.01 -5.09
C GLU A 67 28.66 10.82 -4.34
N GLN A 68 29.11 10.55 -3.11
CA GLN A 68 28.50 9.54 -2.25
C GLN A 68 27.04 9.88 -1.93
N VAL A 69 26.76 11.12 -1.50
CA VAL A 69 25.38 11.60 -1.24
C VAL A 69 24.51 11.54 -2.51
N ALA A 70 25.08 11.93 -3.65
CA ALA A 70 24.41 11.83 -4.94
C ALA A 70 24.12 10.37 -5.33
N SER A 71 25.03 9.44 -5.01
CA SER A 71 24.84 8.01 -5.24
C SER A 71 23.68 7.43 -4.41
N TYR A 72 23.54 7.84 -3.15
CA TYR A 72 22.39 7.48 -2.31
C TYR A 72 21.08 8.05 -2.87
N THR A 73 21.12 9.28 -3.37
CA THR A 73 19.93 9.91 -3.98
C THR A 73 19.50 9.20 -5.28
N ARG A 74 20.46 8.69 -6.06
CA ARG A 74 20.21 7.93 -7.30
C ARG A 74 19.63 6.54 -7.07
N MET A 75 19.93 5.89 -5.95
CA MET A 75 19.28 4.62 -5.56
C MET A 75 17.78 4.82 -5.23
N GLY A 76 17.37 6.08 -5.05
CA GLY A 76 16.00 6.47 -4.71
C GLY A 76 15.77 6.42 -3.19
N PRO A 77 14.78 7.18 -2.68
CA PRO A 77 14.55 7.35 -1.24
C PRO A 77 14.34 6.02 -0.52
N ARG A 78 13.77 5.04 -1.22
CA ARG A 78 13.69 3.64 -0.82
C ARG A 78 15.02 3.04 -0.45
N ALA A 79 15.89 2.93 -1.44
CA ALA A 79 17.13 2.21 -1.29
C ALA A 79 18.11 3.02 -0.46
N ALA A 80 17.98 4.35 -0.40
CA ALA A 80 18.72 5.19 0.54
C ALA A 80 18.31 4.92 1.99
N ILE A 81 17.02 4.95 2.32
CA ILE A 81 16.52 4.65 3.67
C ILE A 81 16.77 3.19 4.02
N THR A 82 16.58 2.28 3.06
CA THR A 82 16.88 0.87 3.24
C THR A 82 18.36 0.66 3.51
N LYS A 83 19.27 1.26 2.74
CA LYS A 83 20.70 1.12 3.00
C LYS A 83 21.14 1.81 4.30
N ALA A 84 20.51 2.92 4.67
CA ALA A 84 20.83 3.63 5.91
C ALA A 84 20.30 2.94 7.18
N LEU A 85 19.16 2.24 7.11
CA LEU A 85 18.54 1.56 8.25
C LEU A 85 18.80 0.04 8.29
N PHE A 86 18.93 -0.61 7.12
CA PHE A 86 19.00 -2.08 6.99
C PHE A 86 20.45 -2.60 6.94
N ASP A 87 21.44 -1.79 6.52
CA ASP A 87 22.85 -2.19 6.67
C ASP A 87 23.28 -2.15 8.16
N GLY A 88 22.48 -1.54 9.04
CA GLY A 88 22.77 -1.36 10.46
C GLY A 88 22.02 -2.31 11.41
N ASP A 89 20.75 -2.65 11.13
CA ASP A 89 19.88 -3.43 12.02
C ASP A 89 18.87 -4.28 11.21
N GLU A 90 19.30 -5.41 10.65
CA GLU A 90 18.39 -6.39 10.01
C GLU A 90 17.36 -6.95 11.02
N GLU A 91 17.69 -6.92 12.31
CA GLU A 91 16.86 -7.39 13.43
C GLU A 91 15.62 -6.51 13.67
N PHE A 92 15.76 -5.18 13.50
CA PHE A 92 14.64 -4.25 13.72
C PHE A 92 13.49 -4.55 12.76
N LEU A 93 13.78 -4.87 11.50
CA LEU A 93 12.77 -5.05 10.46
C LEU A 93 12.03 -6.38 10.56
N ASP A 94 12.69 -7.39 11.13
CA ASP A 94 12.08 -8.68 11.45
C ASP A 94 11.04 -8.53 12.58
N ASP A 95 11.32 -7.64 13.56
CA ASP A 95 10.36 -7.25 14.60
C ASP A 95 9.19 -6.44 14.04
N PHE A 96 9.38 -5.66 12.97
CA PHE A 96 8.30 -4.91 12.28
C PHE A 96 7.47 -5.74 11.29
N ASP A 97 7.72 -7.04 11.12
CA ASP A 97 6.90 -7.89 10.25
C ASP A 97 5.48 -8.03 10.85
N PRO A 98 4.44 -7.47 10.20
CA PRO A 98 3.06 -7.59 10.68
C PRO A 98 2.62 -9.05 10.78
N ARG A 99 3.24 -9.99 10.04
CA ARG A 99 2.96 -11.43 10.17
C ARG A 99 3.45 -11.99 11.49
N LYS A 100 4.56 -11.51 12.05
CA LYS A 100 5.06 -11.90 13.37
C LYS A 100 4.26 -11.23 14.48
N MET A 101 4.00 -9.93 14.35
CA MET A 101 3.11 -9.20 15.28
C MET A 101 1.70 -9.79 15.37
N MET A 102 1.15 -10.31 14.26
CA MET A 102 -0.15 -10.99 14.26
C MET A 102 -0.10 -12.43 14.79
N GLN A 103 1.09 -13.05 14.87
CA GLN A 103 1.29 -14.38 15.45
C GLN A 103 1.48 -14.35 16.97
N ASP A 104 2.00 -13.24 17.50
CA ASP A 104 2.25 -13.05 18.93
C ASP A 104 1.03 -12.57 19.74
N ASP A 105 -0.16 -12.47 19.13
CA ASP A 105 -1.40 -12.26 19.87
C ASP A 105 -2.02 -13.61 20.31
N PRO A 106 -1.94 -13.99 21.61
CA PRO A 106 -2.56 -15.21 22.11
C PRO A 106 -4.11 -15.14 22.13
N ARG A 107 -4.72 -14.06 21.63
CA ARG A 107 -6.17 -13.89 21.54
C ARG A 107 -6.68 -14.17 20.13
N ARG A 108 -6.45 -15.40 19.64
CA ARG A 108 -7.38 -16.04 18.71
C ARG A 108 -8.56 -16.59 19.54
N PRO A 109 -9.74 -15.94 19.57
CA PRO A 109 -10.94 -16.67 19.92
C PRO A 109 -11.12 -17.78 18.90
N ALA A 110 -11.23 -19.00 19.42
CA ALA A 110 -11.42 -20.23 18.69
C ALA A 110 -12.38 -20.08 17.52
N THR A 111 -12.01 -20.72 16.42
CA THR A 111 -12.85 -21.18 15.33
C THR A 111 -14.32 -21.31 15.78
N ARG A 112 -15.14 -20.31 15.43
CA ARG A 112 -16.58 -20.41 15.62
C ARG A 112 -17.05 -21.51 14.65
N PRO A 113 -17.65 -22.62 15.12
CA PRO A 113 -18.18 -23.62 14.21
C PRO A 113 -19.22 -22.94 13.31
N ALA A 114 -19.10 -23.17 12.00
CA ALA A 114 -20.09 -22.75 11.02
C ALA A 114 -21.50 -23.21 11.49
N PRO A 115 -22.55 -22.39 11.33
CA PRO A 115 -23.90 -22.84 11.63
C PRO A 115 -24.23 -23.98 10.66
N LYS A 116 -24.50 -25.17 11.22
CA LYS A 116 -25.03 -26.32 10.47
C LYS A 116 -26.33 -25.91 9.78
N PRO A 117 -26.55 -26.22 8.49
CA PRO A 117 -27.86 -26.09 7.88
C PRO A 117 -28.84 -27.01 8.61
N THR A 118 -29.92 -26.44 9.12
CA THR A 118 -31.04 -27.19 9.72
C THR A 118 -31.66 -28.12 8.66
N PRO A 119 -31.89 -29.42 8.93
CA PRO A 119 -32.61 -30.30 8.02
C PRO A 119 -34.08 -29.84 7.93
N ASN A 120 -34.53 -29.64 6.70
CA ASN A 120 -35.91 -29.33 6.35
C ASN A 120 -36.86 -30.47 6.82
N PRO A 121 -38.09 -30.22 7.31
CA PRO A 121 -39.00 -31.29 7.71
C PRO A 121 -39.42 -32.12 6.49
N THR A 122 -39.25 -33.42 6.63
CA THR A 122 -39.54 -34.49 5.68
C THR A 122 -40.89 -34.34 4.97
N GLN A 123 -40.81 -34.28 3.64
CA GLN A 123 -41.91 -34.53 2.71
C GLN A 123 -42.52 -35.90 2.99
N GLN A 124 -43.82 -35.92 3.26
CA GLN A 124 -44.63 -37.13 3.33
C GLN A 124 -44.65 -37.81 1.97
N GLN A 125 -44.15 -39.05 1.93
CA GLN A 125 -44.22 -39.92 0.76
C GLN A 125 -45.25 -41.02 1.06
N PRO A 126 -46.37 -41.12 0.32
CA PRO A 126 -47.25 -42.28 0.41
C PRO A 126 -46.67 -43.47 -0.38
N PRO A 127 -47.02 -44.72 -0.01
CA PRO A 127 -46.30 -45.90 -0.43
C PRO A 127 -46.62 -46.29 -1.88
N ASN A 128 -45.58 -46.78 -2.58
CA ASN A 128 -45.71 -47.50 -3.84
C ASN A 128 -46.56 -48.75 -3.65
N ASN A 129 -47.50 -48.98 -4.57
CA ASN A 129 -47.91 -50.32 -4.97
C ASN A 129 -48.26 -50.31 -6.46
N ASP A 130 -47.72 -51.31 -7.14
CA ASP A 130 -47.74 -51.56 -8.58
C ASP A 130 -49.13 -51.70 -9.19
N GLY A 131 -49.23 -51.31 -10.47
CA GLY A 131 -50.17 -51.92 -11.42
C GLY A 131 -50.85 -50.97 -12.39
N GLY A 132 -50.49 -51.09 -13.67
CA GLY A 132 -51.47 -51.08 -14.77
C GLY A 132 -51.74 -49.78 -15.53
N ASP A 133 -51.26 -49.79 -16.78
CA ASP A 133 -52.07 -49.57 -17.99
C ASP A 133 -52.50 -48.14 -18.43
N SER A 134 -52.15 -47.87 -19.70
CA SER A 134 -52.82 -47.03 -20.71
C SER A 134 -52.99 -45.51 -20.55
N GLY A 135 -52.57 -44.80 -21.61
CA GLY A 135 -53.41 -43.78 -22.24
C GLY A 135 -52.91 -42.33 -22.20
N ASP A 136 -52.48 -41.87 -23.39
CA ASP A 136 -52.81 -40.60 -24.07
C ASP A 136 -52.89 -39.24 -23.33
N GLY A 137 -52.46 -38.18 -24.04
CA GLY A 137 -52.96 -36.82 -23.82
C GLY A 137 -51.95 -35.82 -23.23
N GLY A 138 -51.43 -34.94 -24.08
CA GLY A 138 -50.36 -33.99 -23.74
C GLY A 138 -50.78 -32.70 -23.00
N ARG A 139 -49.75 -31.91 -22.62
CA ARG A 139 -49.75 -30.45 -22.34
C ARG A 139 -48.35 -29.99 -21.83
N PRO A 140 -48.01 -28.69 -21.80
CA PRO A 140 -47.01 -28.11 -22.71
C PRO A 140 -45.76 -27.53 -22.03
N GLY A 141 -44.71 -27.32 -22.83
CA GLY A 141 -43.82 -26.16 -22.72
C GLY A 141 -42.81 -26.14 -21.57
N GLY A 142 -41.76 -26.96 -21.66
CA GLY A 142 -40.52 -26.74 -20.92
C GLY A 142 -39.59 -25.82 -21.70
N PHE A 143 -39.31 -24.62 -21.17
CA PHE A 143 -38.27 -23.72 -21.67
C PHE A 143 -36.90 -24.42 -21.59
N SER A 144 -36.19 -24.54 -22.71
CA SER A 144 -34.85 -25.14 -22.81
C SER A 144 -33.80 -24.03 -22.91
N TRP A 145 -32.78 -24.07 -22.04
CA TRP A 145 -31.66 -23.12 -22.01
C TRP A 145 -30.65 -23.29 -23.17
N ALA A 146 -30.99 -24.10 -24.19
CA ALA A 146 -30.13 -24.38 -25.33
C ALA A 146 -30.24 -23.37 -26.50
N ASP A 147 -31.16 -22.39 -26.44
CA ASP A 147 -31.40 -21.41 -27.51
C ASP A 147 -30.80 -20.00 -27.24
N ILE A 148 -29.91 -19.84 -26.26
CA ILE A 148 -29.32 -18.53 -25.87
C ILE A 148 -27.82 -18.38 -26.23
N THR A 149 -27.28 -19.23 -27.11
CA THR A 149 -25.88 -19.09 -27.58
C THR A 149 -25.77 -19.11 -29.09
#